data_AF-A0A9D9YMT8-F1
#
_entry.id   AF-A0A9D9YMT8-F1
#
_cell.length_a   1.000
_cell.length_b   1.000
_cell.length_c   1.000
_cell.angle_alpha   90.00
_cell.angle_beta   90.00
_cell.angle_gamma   90.00
#
_symmetry.space_group_name_H-M   'P 1'
#
loop_
_entity.id
_entity.type
_entity.pdbx_description
1 polymer ?
#
loop_
_entity_poly.entity_id
_entity_poly.type
_entity_poly.pdbx_seq_one_letter_code
_entity_poly.pdbx_strand_id
1 'polypeptide(L)'
;MVSFSVRWSRVVFLAGMFLFAASPIEARAAVQPGLIKGSGPVIFYLASNERRYAFPNEQTFRTWYQDFSRVRTVSDAELARYTYGGNVTYRPGTRLLKRVGDSKIYTVGRGGMLRWITSPTLARSYYGSNWLRLVDELPEPRVADYVFGEPIRATRDAAPAMERVQTPTIEQNRRVSVSVPSLPVSPAAPVAPSGPVSSRVSPPIVTPPSVVTTPRASVVPVIWPGQVRTNPAPVVTTPVSPVTTGGVNPFVSGVDLSLYPGALRAIPVTTEAALRNALQTARPGDVIAVSGSYALTSALAIEARGTVDRPIYLVARGGRSSARFTVSGDRGLLINNARYVVVDGILINRTGGHIIEIQGQSSYITLKNLTLSDAGTDGDVISIHQASYVTVENSDLARPGRRSDTTDNGWQELIDIVDASQVVIRRNWMHDFGNTAGSIRGGSEYVRIEQNFIDGQRAGSVDPVWSIGGWTDGSVLTRPIAYEAVETLFEGNVVAHGISGGLALMGANNTTIQRNLFLNTNEVLVQARAGNGSEQRTEDVRLVNNRFVDTRSRMPNVCEVQAHELRTVVVSGNRYWNNGVGIPAESDCGFVPSAESDARTENLGISDNIPVSYEAAMVVVGRT
;
A
#
# COMPACT_ATOMS: atom_id res chain seq x y z
N MET A 1 -39.90 5.53 96.79
CA MET A 1 -39.75 7.00 96.91
C MET A 1 -38.40 7.38 96.31
N VAL A 2 -38.19 8.65 95.94
CA VAL A 2 -37.01 9.20 95.23
C VAL A 2 -37.00 8.95 93.72
N SER A 3 -36.91 10.05 92.97
CA SER A 3 -36.79 10.15 91.51
C SER A 3 -35.34 10.45 91.15
N PHE A 4 -34.85 10.00 89.98
CA PHE A 4 -33.56 10.43 89.44
C PHE A 4 -33.67 10.84 87.97
N SER A 5 -33.22 12.07 87.70
CA SER A 5 -33.26 12.74 86.41
C SER A 5 -32.08 12.35 85.51
N VAL A 6 -32.36 12.07 84.22
CA VAL A 6 -31.32 11.89 83.20
C VAL A 6 -30.80 13.25 82.74
N ARG A 7 -29.50 13.52 82.91
CA ARG A 7 -28.81 14.66 82.29
C ARG A 7 -28.22 14.25 80.94
N TRP A 8 -28.53 15.01 79.90
CA TRP A 8 -27.92 14.89 78.57
C TRP A 8 -26.63 15.70 78.51
N SER A 9 -25.51 15.04 78.20
CA SER A 9 -24.24 15.71 77.86
C SER A 9 -24.15 15.88 76.35
N ARG A 10 -23.86 17.11 75.90
CA ARG A 10 -23.76 17.47 74.47
C ARG A 10 -22.47 16.89 73.86
N VAL A 11 -22.61 16.14 72.77
CA VAL A 11 -21.51 15.86 71.83
C VAL A 11 -21.71 16.76 70.60
N VAL A 12 -20.71 17.59 70.30
CA VAL A 12 -20.72 18.44 69.09
C VAL A 12 -20.15 17.65 67.93
N PHE A 13 -20.99 17.30 66.95
CA PHE A 13 -20.53 16.75 65.67
C PHE A 13 -20.17 17.89 64.72
N LEU A 14 -18.89 17.99 64.35
CA LEU A 14 -18.43 18.85 63.26
C LEU A 14 -18.70 18.14 61.91
N ALA A 15 -19.76 18.55 61.22
CA ALA A 15 -20.05 18.08 59.87
C ALA A 15 -19.18 18.84 58.85
N GLY A 16 -18.15 18.17 58.31
CA GLY A 16 -17.33 18.71 57.22
C GLY A 16 -18.09 18.71 55.89
N MET A 17 -18.61 19.86 55.47
CA MET A 17 -19.34 20.02 54.21
C MET A 17 -18.35 20.14 53.03
N PHE A 18 -17.99 19.00 52.43
CA PHE A 18 -17.24 18.99 51.16
C PHE A 18 -18.13 19.47 50.01
N LEU A 19 -17.95 20.72 49.57
CA LEU A 19 -18.44 21.15 48.27
C LEU A 19 -17.63 20.43 47.17
N PHE A 20 -18.26 19.48 46.49
CA PHE A 20 -17.79 19.04 45.18
C PHE A 20 -18.00 20.18 44.18
N ALA A 21 -16.92 20.88 43.84
CA ALA A 21 -16.91 21.75 42.67
C ALA A 21 -17.03 20.88 41.41
N ALA A 22 -18.23 20.79 40.85
CA ALA A 22 -18.43 20.21 39.54
C ALA A 22 -17.75 21.12 38.50
N SER A 23 -16.62 20.68 37.95
CA SER A 23 -15.99 21.34 36.82
C SER A 23 -17.01 21.45 35.68
N PRO A 24 -17.20 22.63 35.05
CA PRO A 24 -18.09 22.74 33.92
C PRO A 24 -17.60 21.82 32.79
N ILE A 25 -18.52 21.05 32.21
CA ILE A 25 -18.26 20.38 30.94
C ILE A 25 -18.07 21.49 29.91
N GLU A 26 -16.83 21.69 29.44
CA GLU A 26 -16.58 22.64 28.37
C GLU A 26 -17.39 22.20 27.13
N ALA A 27 -18.36 23.03 26.76
CA ALA A 27 -19.09 22.86 25.51
C ALA A 27 -18.08 22.97 24.37
N ARG A 28 -17.80 21.84 23.70
CA ARG A 28 -16.84 21.74 22.61
C ARG A 28 -17.17 22.80 21.55
N ALA A 29 -16.23 23.72 21.34
CA ALA A 29 -16.37 24.78 20.35
C ALA A 29 -16.71 24.18 18.96
N ALA A 30 -17.65 24.80 18.27
CA ALA A 30 -18.11 24.33 16.96
C ALA A 30 -16.93 24.25 15.98
N VAL A 31 -16.81 23.11 15.27
CA VAL A 31 -15.75 22.90 14.28
C VAL A 31 -15.94 23.89 13.14
N GLN A 32 -14.98 24.81 12.98
CA GLN A 32 -14.98 25.75 11.86
C GLN A 32 -14.51 25.05 10.58
N PRO A 33 -15.33 25.00 9.51
CA PRO A 33 -14.90 24.46 8.23
C PRO A 33 -13.78 25.33 7.64
N GLY A 34 -12.78 24.71 7.02
CA GLY A 34 -11.62 25.44 6.54
C GLY A 34 -10.47 24.55 6.08
N LEU A 35 -9.38 25.17 5.66
CA LEU A 35 -8.19 24.45 5.24
C LEU A 35 -7.30 24.17 6.44
N ILE A 36 -6.91 22.90 6.62
CA ILE A 36 -5.99 22.47 7.67
C ILE A 36 -4.84 21.62 7.12
N LYS A 37 -3.68 21.69 7.76
CA LYS A 37 -2.59 20.72 7.57
C LYS A 37 -1.97 20.33 8.91
N GLY A 38 -1.49 19.10 9.00
CA GLY A 38 -0.64 18.64 10.10
C GLY A 38 0.83 18.98 9.83
N SER A 39 1.75 18.22 10.41
CA SER A 39 3.17 18.28 10.07
C SER A 39 3.41 17.93 8.59
N GLY A 40 2.72 16.90 8.08
CA GLY A 40 2.84 16.40 6.71
C GLY A 40 2.44 17.37 5.60
N PRO A 41 2.79 17.06 4.33
CA PRO A 41 2.59 17.95 3.18
C PRO A 41 1.13 18.02 2.70
N VAL A 42 0.29 17.05 3.07
CA VAL A 42 -1.11 16.99 2.61
C VAL A 42 -1.94 18.08 3.27
N ILE A 43 -2.54 18.94 2.44
CA ILE A 43 -3.57 19.89 2.84
C ILE A 43 -4.91 19.16 2.82
N PHE A 44 -5.75 19.43 3.82
CA PHE A 44 -7.11 18.94 3.90
C PHE A 44 -8.10 20.10 3.93
N TYR A 45 -9.26 19.91 3.32
CA TYR A 45 -10.46 20.68 3.64
C TYR A 45 -11.21 19.99 4.78
N LEU A 46 -11.28 20.64 5.94
CA LEU A 46 -12.14 20.25 7.05
C LEU A 46 -13.56 20.76 6.79
N ALA A 47 -14.52 19.85 6.77
CA ALA A 47 -15.92 20.14 6.56
C ALA A 47 -16.71 20.25 7.87
N SER A 48 -17.88 20.89 7.80
CA SER A 48 -18.87 21.03 8.88
C SER A 48 -19.31 19.71 9.55
N ASN A 49 -19.15 18.57 8.89
CA ASN A 49 -19.43 17.23 9.44
C ASN A 49 -18.21 16.56 10.09
N GLU A 50 -17.24 17.35 10.57
CA GLU A 50 -15.98 16.92 11.21
C GLU A 50 -15.09 15.98 10.36
N ARG A 51 -15.32 15.93 9.04
CA ARG A 51 -14.52 15.12 8.10
C ARG A 51 -13.49 15.97 7.37
N ARG A 52 -12.28 15.43 7.20
CA ARG A 52 -11.18 16.03 6.43
C ARG A 52 -11.05 15.38 5.05
N TYR A 53 -11.06 16.19 4.00
CA TYR A 53 -10.97 15.77 2.60
C TYR A 53 -9.59 16.16 2.05
N ALA A 54 -8.80 15.19 1.57
CA ALA A 54 -7.43 15.47 1.13
C ALA A 54 -7.41 16.15 -0.25
N PHE A 55 -6.53 17.13 -0.44
CA PHE A 55 -6.20 17.58 -1.80
C PHE A 55 -5.23 16.58 -2.44
N PRO A 56 -5.59 15.97 -3.58
CA PRO A 56 -4.77 14.93 -4.21
C PRO A 56 -3.50 15.49 -4.87
N ASN A 57 -3.52 16.77 -5.27
CA ASN A 57 -2.39 17.53 -5.80
C ASN A 57 -2.66 19.04 -5.72
N GLU A 58 -1.63 19.86 -5.98
CA GLU A 58 -1.72 21.32 -5.98
C GLU A 58 -2.65 21.88 -7.07
N GLN A 59 -2.71 21.26 -8.25
CA GLN A 59 -3.60 21.70 -9.33
C GLN A 59 -5.07 21.68 -8.88
N THR A 60 -5.49 20.60 -8.21
CA THR A 60 -6.83 20.47 -7.62
C THR A 60 -7.08 21.56 -6.58
N PHE A 61 -6.11 21.82 -5.69
CA PHE A 61 -6.19 22.90 -4.71
C PHE A 61 -6.39 24.28 -5.37
N ARG A 62 -5.62 24.57 -6.43
CA ARG A 62 -5.70 25.83 -7.18
C ARG A 62 -6.99 26.05 -7.96
N THR A 63 -7.83 25.02 -8.11
CA THR A 63 -9.21 25.19 -8.63
C THR A 63 -10.20 25.72 -7.58
N TRP A 64 -9.87 25.58 -6.29
CA TRP A 64 -10.70 25.99 -5.16
C TRP A 64 -10.18 27.26 -4.46
N TYR A 65 -8.86 27.46 -4.40
CA TYR A 65 -8.22 28.56 -3.68
C TYR A 65 -7.09 29.18 -4.51
N GLN A 66 -6.85 30.49 -4.34
CA GLN A 66 -5.80 31.20 -5.09
C GLN A 66 -4.39 30.86 -4.58
N ASP A 67 -4.25 30.74 -3.26
CA ASP A 67 -3.00 30.51 -2.55
C ASP A 67 -3.23 29.71 -1.25
N PHE A 68 -2.15 29.47 -0.51
CA PHE A 68 -2.15 28.72 0.75
C PHE A 68 -2.37 29.58 2.00
N SER A 69 -2.65 30.89 1.87
CA SER A 69 -2.77 31.83 3.01
C SER A 69 -3.85 31.44 4.04
N ARG A 70 -4.85 30.68 3.60
CA ARG A 70 -5.98 30.21 4.41
C ARG A 70 -5.74 28.84 5.06
N VAL A 71 -4.58 28.21 4.86
CA VAL A 71 -4.25 26.89 5.43
C VAL A 71 -3.79 27.05 6.88
N ARG A 72 -4.62 26.64 7.84
CA ARG A 72 -4.26 26.59 9.27
C ARG A 72 -3.39 25.37 9.55
N THR A 73 -2.24 25.56 10.19
CA THR A 73 -1.49 24.41 10.74
C THR A 73 -2.15 23.97 12.03
N VAL A 74 -2.35 22.66 12.18
CA VAL A 74 -2.90 22.00 13.36
C VAL A 74 -1.90 20.95 13.87
N SER A 75 -2.02 20.53 15.13
CA SER A 75 -1.24 19.37 15.58
C SER A 75 -1.71 18.10 14.86
N ASP A 76 -0.82 17.12 14.66
CA ASP A 76 -1.24 15.84 14.06
C ASP A 76 -2.27 15.12 14.94
N ALA A 77 -2.25 15.35 16.25
CA ALA A 77 -3.26 14.88 17.20
C ALA A 77 -4.62 15.58 17.08
N GLU A 78 -4.68 16.85 16.61
CA GLU A 78 -5.92 17.51 16.21
C GLU A 78 -6.38 16.99 14.85
N LEU A 79 -5.48 16.91 13.87
CA LEU A 79 -5.77 16.43 12.51
C LEU A 79 -6.34 14.99 12.52
N ALA A 80 -5.81 14.13 13.39
CA ALA A 80 -6.25 12.74 13.55
C ALA A 80 -7.67 12.61 14.12
N ARG A 81 -8.21 13.64 14.81
CA ARG A 81 -9.59 13.63 15.33
C ARG A 81 -10.63 13.75 14.22
N TYR A 82 -10.25 14.28 13.06
CA TYR A 82 -11.15 14.45 11.92
C TYR A 82 -11.09 13.21 11.01
N THR A 83 -12.23 12.54 10.85
CA THR A 83 -12.38 11.33 10.01
C THR A 83 -12.07 11.64 8.55
N TYR A 84 -11.45 10.70 7.83
CA TYR A 84 -11.15 10.90 6.42
C TYR A 84 -12.43 10.90 5.56
N GLY A 85 -12.58 11.91 4.72
CA GLY A 85 -13.76 12.10 3.88
C GLY A 85 -13.63 11.54 2.46
N GLY A 86 -12.42 11.20 2.03
CA GLY A 86 -12.06 11.00 0.61
C GLY A 86 -11.25 12.17 0.04
N ASN A 87 -10.93 12.10 -1.26
CA ASN A 87 -10.23 13.18 -1.95
C ASN A 87 -11.19 14.32 -2.33
N VAL A 88 -10.66 15.55 -2.34
CA VAL A 88 -11.29 16.69 -3.03
C VAL A 88 -11.10 16.50 -4.53
N THR A 89 -12.16 16.63 -5.32
CA THR A 89 -12.09 16.66 -6.79
C THR A 89 -11.92 18.09 -7.31
N TYR A 90 -11.48 18.22 -8.56
CA TYR A 90 -11.40 19.52 -9.26
C TYR A 90 -12.72 20.28 -9.15
N ARG A 91 -12.65 21.61 -8.98
CA ARG A 91 -13.83 22.45 -8.86
C ARG A 91 -14.65 22.43 -10.16
N PRO A 92 -15.98 22.20 -10.11
CA PRO A 92 -16.81 22.19 -11.31
C PRO A 92 -16.64 23.45 -12.17
N GLY A 93 -16.57 23.26 -13.48
CA GLY A 93 -16.47 24.36 -14.45
C GLY A 93 -15.22 25.24 -14.37
N THR A 94 -14.12 24.78 -13.77
CA THR A 94 -12.86 25.55 -13.69
C THR A 94 -11.79 25.07 -14.68
N ARG A 95 -11.65 23.76 -14.83
CA ARG A 95 -10.67 23.10 -15.68
C ARG A 95 -11.32 21.96 -16.45
N LEU A 96 -10.65 21.57 -17.51
CA LEU A 96 -10.93 20.40 -18.31
C LEU A 96 -9.93 19.31 -17.93
N LEU A 97 -10.37 18.06 -17.90
CA LEU A 97 -9.51 16.92 -17.59
C LEU A 97 -9.39 15.99 -18.80
N LYS A 98 -8.18 15.52 -19.05
CA LYS A 98 -7.86 14.53 -20.09
C LYS A 98 -7.12 13.38 -19.41
N ARG A 99 -7.58 12.13 -19.57
CA ARG A 99 -6.83 10.99 -19.02
C ARG A 99 -5.51 10.81 -19.76
N VAL A 100 -4.48 10.37 -19.06
CA VAL A 100 -3.19 10.02 -19.70
C VAL A 100 -3.44 8.96 -20.77
N GLY A 101 -2.96 9.19 -21.99
CA GLY A 101 -3.20 8.31 -23.15
C GLY A 101 -4.58 8.42 -23.83
N ASP A 102 -5.57 9.12 -23.27
CA ASP A 102 -6.90 9.30 -23.89
C ASP A 102 -6.95 10.55 -24.78
N SER A 103 -7.71 10.50 -25.88
CA SER A 103 -7.98 11.68 -26.73
C SER A 103 -9.19 12.49 -26.23
N LYS A 104 -10.01 11.93 -25.34
CA LYS A 104 -11.22 12.56 -24.81
C LYS A 104 -10.89 13.62 -23.76
N ILE A 105 -11.58 14.74 -23.87
CA ILE A 105 -11.49 15.87 -22.95
C ILE A 105 -12.83 16.03 -22.23
N TYR A 106 -12.76 16.07 -20.91
CA TYR A 106 -13.91 16.03 -20.02
C TYR A 106 -14.07 17.36 -19.30
N THR A 107 -15.29 17.87 -19.20
CA THR A 107 -15.61 18.92 -18.21
C THR A 107 -15.86 18.26 -16.87
N VAL A 108 -15.41 18.93 -15.79
CA VAL A 108 -15.76 18.55 -14.43
C VAL A 108 -17.08 19.21 -14.05
N GLY A 109 -18.08 18.40 -13.75
CA GLY A 109 -19.37 18.80 -13.21
C GLY A 109 -19.50 18.50 -11.71
N ARG A 110 -20.61 18.96 -11.12
CA ARG A 110 -20.88 18.80 -9.67
C ARG A 110 -20.80 17.35 -9.23
N GLY A 111 -20.24 17.10 -8.04
CA GLY A 111 -20.02 15.74 -7.53
C GLY A 111 -18.75 15.09 -8.09
N GLY A 112 -17.87 15.84 -8.77
CA GLY A 112 -16.73 15.27 -9.51
C GLY A 112 -17.22 14.35 -10.63
N MET A 113 -18.16 14.83 -11.45
CA MET A 113 -18.68 14.10 -12.59
C MET A 113 -17.90 14.49 -13.86
N LEU A 114 -17.28 13.53 -14.55
CA LEU A 114 -16.58 13.76 -15.82
C LEU A 114 -17.53 13.55 -16.98
N ARG A 115 -17.76 14.61 -17.78
CA ARG A 115 -18.60 14.55 -18.97
C ARG A 115 -17.78 14.87 -20.20
N TRP A 116 -17.68 13.91 -21.13
CA TRP A 116 -16.91 14.06 -22.36
C TRP A 116 -17.50 15.16 -23.23
N ILE A 117 -16.67 16.14 -23.63
CA ILE A 117 -17.04 17.15 -24.62
C ILE A 117 -16.72 16.58 -26.00
N THR A 118 -17.74 16.31 -26.82
CA THR A 118 -17.55 15.59 -28.09
C THR A 118 -16.93 16.43 -29.22
N SER A 119 -16.80 17.76 -29.06
CA SER A 119 -16.15 18.61 -30.06
C SER A 119 -15.40 19.83 -29.49
N PRO A 120 -14.31 20.28 -30.14
CA PRO A 120 -13.63 21.54 -29.80
C PRO A 120 -14.51 22.78 -29.84
N THR A 121 -15.57 22.79 -30.65
CA THR A 121 -16.52 23.91 -30.74
C THR A 121 -17.32 24.07 -29.45
N LEU A 122 -17.73 22.96 -28.83
CA LEU A 122 -18.38 22.95 -27.52
C LEU A 122 -17.41 23.38 -26.41
N ALA A 123 -16.14 22.95 -26.47
CA ALA A 123 -15.14 23.43 -25.51
C ALA A 123 -14.93 24.95 -25.61
N ARG A 124 -14.84 25.50 -26.83
CA ARG A 124 -14.76 26.95 -27.07
C ARG A 124 -15.98 27.72 -26.58
N SER A 125 -17.20 27.20 -26.74
CA SER A 125 -18.41 27.91 -26.30
C SER A 125 -18.54 27.98 -24.78
N TYR A 126 -18.05 26.99 -24.04
CA TYR A 126 -18.09 27.00 -22.56
C TYR A 126 -16.87 27.68 -21.91
N TYR A 127 -15.68 27.57 -22.51
CA TYR A 127 -14.41 27.96 -21.89
C TYR A 127 -13.62 29.03 -22.68
N GLY A 128 -14.16 29.53 -23.79
CA GLY A 128 -13.54 30.55 -24.64
C GLY A 128 -12.45 30.00 -25.57
N SER A 129 -11.83 30.90 -26.33
CA SER A 129 -10.80 30.55 -27.34
C SER A 129 -9.58 29.83 -26.75
N ASN A 130 -9.22 30.15 -25.49
CA ASN A 130 -8.04 29.63 -24.80
C ASN A 130 -8.27 28.32 -24.02
N TRP A 131 -9.40 27.63 -24.23
CA TRP A 131 -9.79 26.43 -23.47
C TRP A 131 -8.72 25.33 -23.39
N LEU A 132 -7.86 25.18 -24.41
CA LEU A 132 -6.75 24.22 -24.40
C LEU A 132 -5.76 24.45 -23.24
N ARG A 133 -5.58 25.70 -22.79
CA ARG A 133 -4.74 26.06 -21.63
C ARG A 133 -5.38 25.73 -20.28
N LEU A 134 -6.62 25.23 -20.29
CA LEU A 134 -7.37 24.80 -19.11
C LEU A 134 -7.47 23.26 -19.04
N VAL A 135 -6.84 22.53 -19.96
CA VAL A 135 -6.79 21.07 -19.96
C VAL A 135 -5.62 20.63 -19.08
N ASP A 136 -5.93 20.03 -17.95
CA ASP A 136 -4.96 19.37 -17.07
C ASP A 136 -5.04 17.86 -17.27
N GLU A 137 -3.90 17.15 -17.18
CA GLU A 137 -3.90 15.70 -17.28
C GLU A 137 -4.39 15.03 -15.98
N LEU A 138 -5.16 13.97 -16.13
CA LEU A 138 -5.71 13.16 -15.05
C LEU A 138 -5.03 11.79 -15.05
N PRO A 139 -4.07 11.53 -14.14
CA PRO A 139 -3.45 10.22 -13.99
C PRO A 139 -4.49 9.16 -13.62
N GLU A 140 -4.34 7.93 -14.12
CA GLU A 140 -5.33 6.87 -13.93
C GLU A 140 -5.69 6.59 -12.45
N PRO A 141 -4.75 6.62 -11.47
CA PRO A 141 -5.10 6.49 -10.04
C PRO A 141 -6.06 7.56 -9.51
N ARG A 142 -6.18 8.72 -10.20
CA ARG A 142 -7.10 9.81 -9.85
C ARG A 142 -8.43 9.70 -10.57
N VAL A 143 -8.58 8.85 -11.59
CA VAL A 143 -9.87 8.61 -12.27
C VAL A 143 -10.90 8.03 -11.32
N ALA A 144 -10.47 7.20 -10.35
CA ALA A 144 -11.33 6.62 -9.31
C ALA A 144 -11.98 7.66 -8.37
N ASP A 145 -11.43 8.89 -8.28
CA ASP A 145 -12.07 9.99 -7.55
C ASP A 145 -13.29 10.56 -8.30
N TYR A 146 -13.46 10.23 -9.59
CA TYR A 146 -14.50 10.74 -10.49
C TYR A 146 -15.58 9.70 -10.82
N VAL A 147 -16.69 10.16 -11.41
CA VAL A 147 -17.73 9.32 -12.01
C VAL A 147 -17.99 9.83 -13.43
N PHE A 148 -18.08 8.95 -14.41
CA PHE A 148 -18.40 9.34 -15.78
C PHE A 148 -19.90 9.61 -15.93
N GLY A 149 -20.24 10.71 -16.58
CA GLY A 149 -21.62 11.08 -16.93
C GLY A 149 -21.79 11.25 -18.44
N GLU A 150 -23.04 11.47 -18.86
CA GLU A 150 -23.41 11.52 -20.28
C GLU A 150 -22.58 12.52 -21.11
N PRO A 151 -22.08 12.12 -22.30
CA PRO A 151 -21.37 13.00 -23.21
C PRO A 151 -22.18 14.23 -23.61
N ILE A 152 -21.50 15.36 -23.71
CA ILE A 152 -22.04 16.66 -24.11
C ILE A 152 -21.92 16.75 -25.63
N ARG A 153 -23.07 16.70 -26.31
CA ARG A 153 -23.22 16.68 -27.77
C ARG A 153 -23.74 18.02 -28.32
N ALA A 154 -24.40 18.83 -27.49
CA ALA A 154 -24.88 20.17 -27.80
C ALA A 154 -24.61 21.16 -26.65
N THR A 155 -24.70 22.46 -26.93
CA THR A 155 -24.46 23.57 -25.97
C THR A 155 -25.47 23.62 -24.81
N ARG A 156 -26.61 22.94 -24.95
CA ARG A 156 -27.66 22.83 -23.93
C ARG A 156 -27.43 21.70 -22.92
N ASP A 157 -26.51 20.78 -23.19
CA ASP A 157 -26.39 19.55 -22.40
C ASP A 157 -25.60 19.77 -21.09
N ALA A 158 -24.88 20.88 -20.97
CA ALA A 158 -24.12 21.29 -19.78
C ALA A 158 -24.04 22.81 -19.68
N ALA A 159 -23.83 23.32 -18.46
CA ALA A 159 -23.59 24.74 -18.22
C ALA A 159 -22.45 24.92 -17.21
N PRO A 160 -21.18 24.68 -17.58
CA PRO A 160 -20.08 24.59 -16.62
C PRO A 160 -19.90 25.85 -15.76
N ALA A 161 -20.13 27.04 -16.33
CA ALA A 161 -20.10 28.30 -15.59
C ALA A 161 -21.21 28.38 -14.52
N MET A 162 -22.41 27.86 -14.80
CA MET A 162 -23.51 27.78 -13.83
C MET A 162 -23.26 26.71 -12.77
N GLU A 163 -22.77 25.53 -13.14
CA GLU A 163 -22.39 24.48 -12.17
C GLU A 163 -21.32 24.98 -11.19
N ARG A 164 -20.36 25.79 -11.67
CA ARG A 164 -19.35 26.47 -10.85
C ARG A 164 -19.99 27.47 -9.88
N VAL A 165 -20.91 28.30 -10.33
CA VAL A 165 -21.61 29.30 -9.51
C VAL A 165 -22.52 28.62 -8.46
N GLN A 166 -23.18 27.53 -8.82
CA GLN A 166 -24.03 26.72 -7.93
C GLN A 166 -23.22 25.81 -6.99
N THR A 167 -21.91 25.69 -7.19
CA THR A 167 -21.00 24.91 -6.35
C THR A 167 -19.84 25.78 -5.82
N PRO A 168 -20.12 26.78 -4.95
CA PRO A 168 -19.09 27.66 -4.40
C PRO A 168 -18.20 26.99 -3.35
N THR A 169 -18.65 25.91 -2.68
CA THR A 169 -17.88 25.21 -1.64
C THR A 169 -17.59 23.75 -1.96
N ILE A 170 -16.53 23.20 -1.36
CA ILE A 170 -16.19 21.78 -1.43
C ILE A 170 -17.31 20.93 -0.80
N GLU A 171 -17.96 21.41 0.26
CA GLU A 171 -19.12 20.75 0.87
C GLU A 171 -20.25 20.52 -0.12
N GLN A 172 -20.61 21.53 -0.91
CA GLN A 172 -21.66 21.42 -1.91
C GLN A 172 -21.26 20.57 -3.14
N ASN A 173 -19.96 20.38 -3.37
CA ASN A 173 -19.42 19.51 -4.42
C ASN A 173 -19.30 18.03 -4.01
N ARG A 174 -19.48 17.70 -2.73
CA ARG A 174 -19.43 16.30 -2.30
C ARG A 174 -20.56 15.50 -2.94
N ARG A 175 -20.26 14.27 -3.35
CA ARG A 175 -21.30 13.27 -3.65
C ARG A 175 -22.08 13.00 -2.37
N VAL A 176 -23.39 13.26 -2.41
CA VAL A 176 -24.32 12.76 -1.40
C VAL A 176 -24.70 11.35 -1.85
N SER A 177 -24.45 10.36 -0.99
CA SER A 177 -24.91 8.98 -1.19
C SER A 177 -26.43 8.92 -0.99
N VAL A 178 -27.19 9.32 -2.01
CA VAL A 178 -28.65 9.18 -2.00
C VAL A 178 -28.98 7.72 -2.30
N SER A 179 -29.47 7.01 -1.29
CA SER A 179 -30.06 5.68 -1.46
C SER A 179 -31.39 5.81 -2.19
N VAL A 180 -31.38 5.67 -3.52
CA VAL A 180 -32.60 5.63 -4.34
C VAL A 180 -33.09 4.19 -4.43
N PRO A 181 -34.36 3.88 -4.06
CA PRO A 181 -34.93 2.55 -4.28
C PRO A 181 -34.99 2.22 -5.77
N SER A 182 -34.57 1.02 -6.15
CA SER A 182 -34.61 0.55 -7.53
C SER A 182 -36.04 0.32 -8.01
N LEU A 183 -36.47 1.08 -9.02
CA LEU A 183 -37.63 0.74 -9.85
C LEU A 183 -37.20 -0.20 -10.99
N PRO A 184 -38.06 -1.17 -11.39
CA PRO A 184 -37.69 -2.16 -12.41
C PRO A 184 -37.65 -1.54 -13.81
N VAL A 185 -36.62 -1.88 -14.58
CA VAL A 185 -36.45 -1.47 -15.98
C VAL A 185 -36.80 -2.65 -16.90
N SER A 186 -37.74 -2.43 -17.82
CA SER A 186 -38.10 -3.38 -18.88
C SER A 186 -37.13 -3.24 -20.08
N PRO A 187 -36.71 -4.32 -20.76
CA PRO A 187 -35.72 -4.26 -21.82
C PRO A 187 -36.26 -3.65 -23.12
N ALA A 188 -35.42 -2.89 -23.83
CA ALA A 188 -35.68 -2.38 -25.18
C ALA A 188 -34.84 -3.11 -26.23
N ALA A 189 -35.40 -3.22 -27.45
CA ALA A 189 -34.89 -4.04 -28.56
C ALA A 189 -33.69 -3.40 -29.32
N PRO A 190 -32.91 -4.19 -30.10
CA PRO A 190 -31.68 -3.72 -30.73
C PRO A 190 -31.91 -3.01 -32.08
N VAL A 191 -30.94 -2.17 -32.48
CA VAL A 191 -30.89 -1.53 -33.81
C VAL A 191 -29.52 -1.78 -34.46
N ALA A 192 -29.53 -2.06 -35.76
CA ALA A 192 -28.40 -2.53 -36.58
C ALA A 192 -27.50 -1.38 -37.11
N PRO A 193 -26.29 -1.67 -37.64
CA PRO A 193 -25.26 -0.66 -37.93
C PRO A 193 -25.32 -0.08 -39.35
N SER A 194 -24.64 1.06 -39.56
CA SER A 194 -24.34 1.63 -40.88
C SER A 194 -22.84 1.89 -41.06
N GLY A 195 -22.38 1.77 -42.32
CA GLY A 195 -20.97 1.61 -42.69
C GLY A 195 -20.13 2.90 -42.88
N PRO A 196 -18.91 2.77 -43.44
CA PRO A 196 -17.83 3.73 -43.24
C PRO A 196 -17.73 4.82 -44.33
N VAL A 197 -17.06 5.93 -43.99
CA VAL A 197 -16.58 6.93 -44.95
C VAL A 197 -15.07 7.15 -44.75
N SER A 198 -14.33 7.08 -45.85
CA SER A 198 -12.87 7.26 -45.91
C SER A 198 -12.48 8.70 -46.19
N SER A 199 -11.38 9.18 -45.60
CA SER A 199 -10.54 10.20 -46.24
C SER A 199 -9.09 10.12 -45.76
N ARG A 200 -8.14 10.21 -46.70
CA ARG A 200 -6.69 10.30 -46.44
C ARG A 200 -6.30 11.75 -46.13
N VAL A 201 -5.37 11.95 -45.21
CA VAL A 201 -4.48 13.13 -45.17
C VAL A 201 -3.06 12.69 -44.80
N SER A 202 -2.05 13.25 -45.47
CA SER A 202 -0.62 12.94 -45.30
C SER A 202 0.01 13.59 -44.05
N PRO A 203 1.12 13.04 -43.50
CA PRO A 203 1.73 13.57 -42.27
C PRO A 203 2.70 14.74 -42.52
N PRO A 204 2.85 15.68 -41.57
CA PRO A 204 3.96 16.63 -41.53
C PRO A 204 5.17 16.10 -40.74
N ILE A 205 6.32 16.72 -40.97
CA ILE A 205 7.65 16.30 -40.54
C ILE A 205 7.91 16.57 -39.04
N VAL A 206 8.60 15.64 -38.37
CA VAL A 206 9.04 15.75 -36.96
C VAL A 206 10.37 16.49 -36.87
N THR A 207 10.51 17.36 -35.87
CA THR A 207 11.81 17.86 -35.37
C THR A 207 11.95 17.50 -33.89
N PRO A 208 13.15 17.13 -33.41
CA PRO A 208 13.34 16.61 -32.05
C PRO A 208 13.42 17.74 -31.00
N PRO A 209 12.84 17.57 -29.80
CA PRO A 209 12.99 18.53 -28.70
C PRO A 209 14.33 18.36 -27.98
N SER A 210 14.88 19.49 -27.50
CA SER A 210 16.14 19.53 -26.75
C SER A 210 16.00 19.07 -25.30
N VAL A 211 17.07 18.46 -24.77
CA VAL A 211 17.16 18.03 -23.36
C VAL A 211 17.12 19.24 -22.43
N VAL A 212 16.23 19.20 -21.42
CA VAL A 212 16.20 20.16 -20.31
C VAL A 212 16.27 19.38 -19.00
N THR A 213 17.42 19.43 -18.33
CA THR A 213 17.64 18.88 -17.00
C THR A 213 17.04 19.81 -15.93
N THR A 214 16.25 19.26 -14.99
CA THR A 214 15.78 20.00 -13.80
C THR A 214 15.91 19.14 -12.54
N PRO A 215 16.07 19.74 -11.33
CA PRO A 215 16.53 19.00 -10.16
C PRO A 215 15.44 18.22 -9.41
N ARG A 216 15.90 17.16 -8.75
CA ARG A 216 15.17 16.13 -7.99
C ARG A 216 14.28 16.71 -6.86
N ALA A 217 12.99 16.38 -6.86
CA ALA A 217 12.12 16.59 -5.70
C ALA A 217 12.15 15.36 -4.76
N SER A 218 12.40 15.57 -3.47
CA SER A 218 12.38 14.51 -2.46
C SER A 218 10.94 14.17 -2.04
N VAL A 219 10.54 12.90 -2.13
CA VAL A 219 9.19 12.44 -1.75
C VAL A 219 9.22 11.70 -0.41
N VAL A 220 8.25 12.01 0.46
CA VAL A 220 8.15 11.53 1.85
C VAL A 220 7.39 10.19 1.91
N PRO A 221 7.76 9.23 2.80
CA PRO A 221 7.09 7.94 2.91
C PRO A 221 5.61 8.00 3.33
N VAL A 222 4.85 6.97 2.95
CA VAL A 222 3.44 6.77 3.34
C VAL A 222 3.35 6.37 4.81
N ILE A 223 2.61 7.14 5.61
CA ILE A 223 2.39 6.89 7.04
C ILE A 223 0.94 6.46 7.29
N TRP A 224 0.76 5.26 7.84
CA TRP A 224 -0.51 4.81 8.44
C TRP A 224 -0.60 5.26 9.91
N PRO A 225 -1.81 5.46 10.48
CA PRO A 225 -1.96 5.89 11.87
C PRO A 225 -1.47 4.81 12.85
N GLY A 226 -0.61 5.18 13.80
CA GLY A 226 -0.34 4.35 15.00
C GLY A 226 1.08 3.84 15.21
N GLN A 227 2.05 4.07 14.31
CA GLN A 227 3.46 3.69 14.57
C GLN A 227 4.14 4.62 15.59
N VAL A 228 3.94 4.33 16.88
CA VAL A 228 4.80 4.81 17.96
C VAL A 228 6.11 4.02 17.94
N ARG A 229 7.25 4.69 17.92
CA ARG A 229 8.55 4.05 18.21
C ARG A 229 8.63 3.76 19.71
N THR A 230 8.57 2.48 20.10
CA THR A 230 8.86 2.06 21.48
C THR A 230 10.34 1.75 21.63
N ASN A 231 11.10 2.62 22.33
CA ASN A 231 12.36 2.22 22.93
C ASN A 231 12.08 1.42 24.21
N PRO A 232 12.86 0.37 24.54
CA PRO A 232 12.73 -0.34 25.81
C PRO A 232 13.38 0.47 26.94
N ALA A 233 12.63 0.68 28.02
CA ALA A 233 13.08 1.25 29.30
C ALA A 233 12.29 0.57 30.45
N PRO A 234 12.83 0.54 31.68
CA PRO A 234 12.65 -0.63 32.55
C PRO A 234 11.30 -0.72 33.29
N VAL A 235 10.95 -1.96 33.64
CA VAL A 235 9.76 -2.32 34.43
C VAL A 235 9.88 -1.79 35.87
N VAL A 236 8.87 -1.04 36.30
CA VAL A 236 8.59 -0.79 37.72
C VAL A 236 7.13 -1.18 37.98
N THR A 237 6.91 -2.08 38.92
CA THR A 237 5.59 -2.62 39.27
C THR A 237 5.03 -1.94 40.52
N THR A 238 3.86 -1.31 40.38
CA THR A 238 2.99 -0.96 41.52
C THR A 238 1.54 -1.29 41.16
N PRO A 239 0.81 -2.06 41.98
CA PRO A 239 -0.56 -2.44 41.68
C PRO A 239 -1.54 -1.30 41.98
N VAL A 240 -2.46 -1.03 41.06
CA VAL A 240 -3.59 -0.11 41.26
C VAL A 240 -4.89 -0.90 41.12
N SER A 241 -5.73 -0.87 42.15
CA SER A 241 -7.03 -1.56 42.17
C SER A 241 -8.05 -0.87 41.22
N PRO A 242 -9.00 -1.61 40.63
CA PRO A 242 -9.88 -1.06 39.61
C PRO A 242 -11.03 -0.25 40.22
N VAL A 243 -11.28 0.94 39.66
CA VAL A 243 -12.50 1.73 39.90
C VAL A 243 -13.58 1.27 38.92
N THR A 244 -14.74 0.90 39.44
CA THR A 244 -15.89 0.46 38.65
C THR A 244 -16.83 1.63 38.34
N THR A 245 -16.91 2.04 37.07
CA THR A 245 -17.97 2.92 36.56
C THR A 245 -18.57 2.34 35.28
N GLY A 246 -19.90 2.26 35.22
CA GLY A 246 -20.62 1.62 34.12
C GLY A 246 -20.42 2.30 32.77
N GLY A 247 -19.79 1.58 31.85
CA GLY A 247 -19.64 1.91 30.44
C GLY A 247 -19.42 0.60 29.67
N VAL A 248 -19.82 0.55 28.39
CA VAL A 248 -19.87 -0.69 27.59
C VAL A 248 -18.58 -1.48 27.73
N ASN A 249 -18.67 -2.73 28.22
CA ASN A 249 -17.50 -3.57 28.50
C ASN A 249 -16.68 -3.78 27.21
N PRO A 250 -15.43 -3.27 27.11
CA PRO A 250 -14.63 -3.42 25.89
C PRO A 250 -14.22 -4.87 25.63
N PHE A 251 -14.29 -5.73 26.65
CA PHE A 251 -14.10 -7.18 26.52
C PHE A 251 -15.37 -7.90 26.07
N VAL A 252 -15.88 -7.56 24.89
CA VAL A 252 -16.77 -8.49 24.16
C VAL A 252 -15.90 -9.61 23.59
N SER A 253 -16.17 -10.84 24.01
CA SER A 253 -15.51 -12.09 23.56
C SER A 253 -13.98 -12.22 23.70
N GLY A 254 -13.29 -11.26 24.31
CA GLY A 254 -11.88 -11.37 24.69
C GLY A 254 -10.91 -11.15 23.52
N VAL A 255 -11.21 -10.17 22.67
CA VAL A 255 -10.28 -9.43 21.80
C VAL A 255 -10.39 -7.96 22.16
N ASP A 256 -9.27 -7.24 22.26
CA ASP A 256 -9.28 -5.79 22.47
C ASP A 256 -9.59 -5.08 21.15
N LEU A 257 -10.82 -4.55 21.03
CA LEU A 257 -11.26 -3.82 19.84
C LEU A 257 -10.52 -2.49 19.64
N SER A 258 -9.84 -1.93 20.65
CA SER A 258 -9.08 -0.69 20.51
C SER A 258 -7.85 -0.82 19.60
N LEU A 259 -7.36 -2.06 19.41
CA LEU A 259 -6.28 -2.39 18.48
C LEU A 259 -6.73 -2.39 17.00
N TYR A 260 -8.03 -2.26 16.73
CA TYR A 260 -8.65 -2.40 15.42
C TYR A 260 -9.47 -1.15 15.04
N PRO A 261 -8.83 -0.12 14.45
CA PRO A 261 -9.47 1.17 14.19
C PRO A 261 -10.75 1.09 13.34
N GLY A 262 -11.89 1.50 13.89
CA GLY A 262 -13.19 1.43 13.21
C GLY A 262 -13.94 0.11 13.42
N ALA A 263 -13.41 -0.80 14.24
CA ALA A 263 -14.15 -1.95 14.73
C ALA A 263 -15.40 -1.54 15.54
N LEU A 264 -16.46 -2.32 15.41
CA LEU A 264 -17.75 -2.13 16.07
C LEU A 264 -18.14 -3.31 16.97
N ARG A 265 -17.73 -4.53 16.60
CA ARG A 265 -18.04 -5.76 17.34
C ARG A 265 -17.05 -6.88 17.04
N ALA A 266 -16.78 -7.70 18.04
CA ALA A 266 -16.06 -8.96 17.89
C ALA A 266 -17.04 -10.11 17.58
N ILE A 267 -16.67 -10.97 16.63
CA ILE A 267 -17.37 -12.20 16.25
C ILE A 267 -16.43 -13.37 16.57
N PRO A 268 -16.52 -13.98 17.77
CA PRO A 268 -15.68 -15.12 18.11
C PRO A 268 -16.08 -16.35 17.29
N VAL A 269 -15.10 -17.04 16.72
CA VAL A 269 -15.30 -18.29 15.97
C VAL A 269 -14.34 -19.36 16.47
N THR A 270 -14.84 -20.60 16.57
CA THR A 270 -14.11 -21.79 17.07
C THR A 270 -14.28 -23.02 16.17
N THR A 271 -15.10 -22.92 15.11
CA THR A 271 -15.33 -23.98 14.13
C THR A 271 -15.24 -23.43 12.72
N GLU A 272 -14.87 -24.26 11.75
CA GLU A 272 -14.74 -23.86 10.34
C GLU A 272 -16.08 -23.32 9.79
N ALA A 273 -17.20 -23.98 10.08
CA ALA A 273 -18.52 -23.53 9.64
C ALA A 273 -18.87 -22.13 10.17
N ALA A 274 -18.54 -21.83 11.44
CA ALA A 274 -18.74 -20.50 12.01
C ALA A 274 -17.82 -19.45 11.37
N LEU A 275 -16.55 -19.80 11.10
CA LEU A 275 -15.58 -18.93 10.42
C LEU A 275 -16.02 -18.59 8.98
N ARG A 276 -16.45 -19.58 8.19
CA ARG A 276 -16.96 -19.39 6.83
C ARG A 276 -18.20 -18.50 6.81
N ASN A 277 -19.18 -18.78 7.68
CA ASN A 277 -20.38 -17.95 7.81
C ASN A 277 -20.08 -16.51 8.27
N ALA A 278 -19.13 -16.33 9.20
CA ALA A 278 -18.72 -15.02 9.67
C ALA A 278 -18.08 -14.17 8.54
N LEU A 279 -17.24 -14.78 7.70
CA LEU A 279 -16.64 -14.11 6.54
C LEU A 279 -17.67 -13.79 5.46
N GLN A 280 -18.57 -14.71 5.14
CA GLN A 280 -19.64 -14.52 4.15
C GLN A 280 -20.64 -13.43 4.54
N THR A 281 -20.90 -13.26 5.83
CA THR A 281 -21.88 -12.28 6.37
C THR A 281 -21.25 -11.03 6.98
N ALA A 282 -19.93 -10.86 6.84
CA ALA A 282 -19.14 -9.79 7.44
C ALA A 282 -19.61 -8.40 6.99
N ARG A 283 -19.66 -7.47 7.94
CA ARG A 283 -20.04 -6.06 7.73
C ARG A 283 -18.87 -5.13 8.08
N PRO A 284 -18.77 -3.95 7.46
CA PRO A 284 -17.73 -2.97 7.80
C PRO A 284 -17.65 -2.69 9.32
N GLY A 285 -16.50 -2.98 9.92
CA GLY A 285 -16.24 -2.88 11.36
C GLY A 285 -16.37 -4.20 12.14
N ASP A 286 -16.62 -5.33 11.48
CA ASP A 286 -16.61 -6.64 12.12
C ASP A 286 -15.18 -7.15 12.35
N VAL A 287 -14.91 -7.66 13.56
CA VAL A 287 -13.65 -8.32 13.93
C VAL A 287 -13.92 -9.80 14.15
N ILE A 288 -13.58 -10.63 13.17
CA ILE A 288 -13.73 -12.08 13.21
C ILE A 288 -12.54 -12.65 14.00
N ALA A 289 -12.82 -13.03 15.25
CA ALA A 289 -11.84 -13.41 16.25
C ALA A 289 -11.69 -14.93 16.29
N VAL A 290 -10.58 -15.43 15.74
CA VAL A 290 -10.28 -16.84 15.54
C VAL A 290 -9.46 -17.37 16.71
N SER A 291 -9.77 -18.58 17.20
CA SER A 291 -8.97 -19.25 18.23
C SER A 291 -8.88 -20.75 18.01
N GLY A 292 -7.68 -21.32 18.13
CA GLY A 292 -7.41 -22.75 17.95
C GLY A 292 -6.86 -23.10 16.57
N SER A 293 -6.87 -24.41 16.26
CA SER A 293 -6.37 -24.96 15.00
C SER A 293 -7.51 -25.48 14.13
N TYR A 294 -7.46 -25.21 12.83
CA TYR A 294 -8.47 -25.57 11.85
C TYR A 294 -7.81 -26.35 10.72
N ALA A 295 -8.22 -27.60 10.53
CA ALA A 295 -8.02 -28.30 9.26
C ALA A 295 -9.19 -27.89 8.36
N LEU A 296 -8.96 -26.94 7.45
CA LEU A 296 -9.99 -26.43 6.56
C LEU A 296 -10.23 -27.44 5.44
N THR A 297 -11.51 -27.66 5.11
CA THR A 297 -11.92 -28.61 4.07
C THR A 297 -11.70 -28.11 2.63
N SER A 298 -11.46 -26.81 2.45
CA SER A 298 -11.16 -26.13 1.18
C SER A 298 -10.61 -24.72 1.46
N ALA A 299 -10.25 -23.98 0.41
CA ALA A 299 -9.82 -22.59 0.53
C ALA A 299 -10.83 -21.71 1.29
N LEU A 300 -10.32 -20.77 2.08
CA LEU A 300 -11.13 -19.81 2.80
C LEU A 300 -11.33 -18.56 1.95
N ALA A 301 -12.47 -18.50 1.26
CA ALA A 301 -12.85 -17.36 0.43
C ALA A 301 -13.13 -16.12 1.29
N ILE A 302 -12.55 -14.99 0.88
CA ILE A 302 -12.76 -13.67 1.48
C ILE A 302 -13.13 -12.70 0.35
N GLU A 303 -14.43 -12.44 0.21
CA GLU A 303 -14.98 -11.46 -0.74
C GLU A 303 -15.52 -10.22 -0.02
N ALA A 304 -15.20 -10.10 1.27
CA ALA A 304 -15.74 -9.10 2.17
C ALA A 304 -15.28 -7.67 1.80
N ARG A 305 -16.20 -6.71 1.92
CA ARG A 305 -15.98 -5.31 1.52
C ARG A 305 -16.25 -4.38 2.71
N GLY A 306 -15.19 -4.09 3.45
CA GLY A 306 -15.16 -3.04 4.47
C GLY A 306 -15.16 -1.64 3.87
N THR A 307 -14.86 -0.64 4.69
CA THR A 307 -14.66 0.75 4.27
C THR A 307 -13.43 1.35 4.93
N VAL A 308 -12.93 2.49 4.43
CA VAL A 308 -11.77 3.19 5.01
C VAL A 308 -11.96 3.57 6.49
N ASP A 309 -13.20 3.87 6.90
CA ASP A 309 -13.55 4.21 8.28
C ASP A 309 -13.79 2.96 9.16
N ARG A 310 -14.05 1.81 8.53
CA ARG A 310 -14.48 0.56 9.16
C ARG A 310 -14.03 -0.65 8.33
N PRO A 311 -12.76 -1.07 8.44
CA PRO A 311 -12.28 -2.29 7.79
C PRO A 311 -12.97 -3.55 8.35
N ILE A 312 -12.76 -4.68 7.69
CA ILE A 312 -13.15 -6.00 8.20
C ILE A 312 -11.88 -6.73 8.61
N TYR A 313 -11.88 -7.30 9.81
CA TYR A 313 -10.69 -7.90 10.40
C TYR A 313 -10.86 -9.41 10.58
N LEU A 314 -9.87 -10.20 10.16
CA LEU A 314 -9.73 -11.62 10.47
C LEU A 314 -8.49 -11.78 11.36
N VAL A 315 -8.70 -12.08 12.65
CA VAL A 315 -7.65 -11.91 13.67
C VAL A 315 -7.44 -13.17 14.51
N ALA A 316 -6.18 -13.49 14.78
CA ALA A 316 -5.81 -14.50 15.77
C ALA A 316 -5.99 -13.93 17.18
N ARG A 317 -6.93 -14.49 17.96
CA ARG A 317 -7.37 -13.93 19.25
C ARG A 317 -6.27 -13.83 20.31
N GLY A 318 -5.27 -14.72 20.29
CA GLY A 318 -4.12 -14.69 21.18
C GLY A 318 -2.90 -13.95 20.63
N GLY A 319 -3.05 -13.16 19.55
CA GLY A 319 -1.95 -12.52 18.83
C GLY A 319 -1.24 -13.47 17.85
N ARG A 320 -0.01 -13.10 17.46
CA ARG A 320 0.79 -13.80 16.43
C ARG A 320 0.85 -15.31 16.64
N SER A 321 0.49 -16.04 15.59
CA SER A 321 0.53 -17.51 15.48
C SER A 321 -0.36 -18.28 16.46
N SER A 322 -1.25 -17.60 17.18
CA SER A 322 -2.16 -18.22 18.16
C SER A 322 -3.40 -18.91 17.56
N ALA A 323 -3.71 -18.62 16.30
CA ALA A 323 -4.71 -19.31 15.50
C ALA A 323 -4.05 -19.90 14.26
N ARG A 324 -4.36 -21.17 13.96
CA ARG A 324 -3.65 -21.95 12.94
C ARG A 324 -4.61 -22.55 11.90
N PHE A 325 -4.29 -22.39 10.61
CA PHE A 325 -4.99 -23.03 9.51
C PHE A 325 -4.07 -24.01 8.76
N THR A 326 -4.63 -25.15 8.32
CA THR A 326 -4.00 -26.12 7.40
C THR A 326 -5.01 -26.56 6.35
N VAL A 327 -4.61 -26.72 5.08
CA VAL A 327 -5.54 -26.99 3.96
C VAL A 327 -4.97 -28.05 3.02
N SER A 328 -5.15 -29.33 3.34
CA SER A 328 -4.56 -30.44 2.56
C SER A 328 -5.29 -30.69 1.24
N GLY A 329 -4.94 -29.95 0.19
CA GLY A 329 -5.44 -30.17 -1.18
C GLY A 329 -6.01 -28.92 -1.88
N ASP A 330 -6.02 -27.77 -1.22
CA ASP A 330 -6.50 -26.49 -1.80
C ASP A 330 -5.65 -25.31 -1.28
N ARG A 331 -5.92 -24.11 -1.78
CA ARG A 331 -5.28 -22.85 -1.37
C ARG A 331 -5.64 -22.51 0.08
N GLY A 332 -4.84 -21.65 0.74
CA GLY A 332 -5.12 -21.22 2.12
C GLY A 332 -6.25 -20.19 2.20
N LEU A 333 -5.91 -18.91 1.98
CA LEU A 333 -6.89 -17.82 1.86
C LEU A 333 -7.03 -17.38 0.40
N LEU A 334 -8.27 -17.23 -0.07
CA LEU A 334 -8.58 -16.69 -1.39
C LEU A 334 -9.27 -15.34 -1.24
N ILE A 335 -8.50 -14.26 -1.36
CA ILE A 335 -8.96 -12.88 -1.23
C ILE A 335 -9.34 -12.38 -2.63
N ASN A 336 -10.63 -12.43 -2.96
CA ASN A 336 -11.14 -12.18 -4.31
C ASN A 336 -12.16 -11.04 -4.31
N ASN A 337 -11.95 -10.01 -5.12
CA ASN A 337 -12.80 -8.80 -5.15
C ASN A 337 -13.11 -8.24 -3.75
N ALA A 338 -12.16 -8.34 -2.82
CA ALA A 338 -12.29 -7.88 -1.45
C ALA A 338 -11.88 -6.41 -1.31
N ARG A 339 -12.33 -5.74 -0.26
CA ARG A 339 -11.88 -4.36 0.00
C ARG A 339 -11.80 -4.01 1.48
N TYR A 340 -10.76 -3.29 1.89
CA TYR A 340 -10.54 -2.87 3.29
C TYR A 340 -10.59 -4.06 4.25
N VAL A 341 -9.77 -5.08 3.97
CA VAL A 341 -9.66 -6.30 4.79
C VAL A 341 -8.28 -6.35 5.44
N VAL A 342 -8.25 -6.70 6.72
CA VAL A 342 -7.02 -6.89 7.48
C VAL A 342 -6.97 -8.32 8.02
N VAL A 343 -5.93 -9.07 7.69
CA VAL A 343 -5.62 -10.38 8.29
C VAL A 343 -4.46 -10.19 9.27
N ASP A 344 -4.66 -10.57 10.53
CA ASP A 344 -3.74 -10.26 11.63
C ASP A 344 -3.41 -11.51 12.48
N GLY A 345 -2.12 -11.83 12.60
CA GLY A 345 -1.63 -12.82 13.56
C GLY A 345 -1.91 -14.29 13.23
N ILE A 346 -2.50 -14.61 12.08
CA ILE A 346 -2.83 -15.99 11.70
C ILE A 346 -1.56 -16.75 11.27
N LEU A 347 -1.40 -17.99 11.75
CA LEU A 347 -0.45 -18.95 11.18
C LEU A 347 -1.18 -19.81 10.13
N ILE A 348 -0.61 -19.95 8.95
CA ILE A 348 -1.15 -20.86 7.91
C ILE A 348 -0.01 -21.73 7.41
N ASN A 349 -0.17 -23.04 7.47
CA ASN A 349 0.80 -23.94 6.84
C ASN A 349 0.22 -25.25 6.31
N ARG A 350 0.96 -25.91 5.41
CA ARG A 350 0.54 -27.14 4.72
C ARG A 350 -0.75 -26.90 3.92
N THR A 351 -0.64 -26.08 2.88
CA THR A 351 -1.68 -25.92 1.86
C THR A 351 -1.47 -26.88 0.68
N GLY A 352 -2.48 -27.03 -0.18
CA GLY A 352 -2.39 -27.76 -1.45
C GLY A 352 -1.95 -26.91 -2.64
N GLY A 353 -2.09 -25.59 -2.55
CA GLY A 353 -1.56 -24.59 -3.49
C GLY A 353 -1.06 -23.35 -2.74
N HIS A 354 -1.30 -22.14 -3.29
CA HIS A 354 -0.88 -20.88 -2.66
C HIS A 354 -1.37 -20.76 -1.20
N ILE A 355 -0.57 -20.16 -0.30
CA ILE A 355 -1.01 -19.94 1.09
C ILE A 355 -1.98 -18.76 1.20
N ILE A 356 -1.66 -17.64 0.54
CA ILE A 356 -2.61 -16.54 0.35
C ILE A 356 -2.57 -16.10 -1.11
N GLU A 357 -3.73 -15.92 -1.72
CA GLU A 357 -3.89 -15.35 -3.06
C GLU A 357 -4.80 -14.13 -2.99
N ILE A 358 -4.34 -13.00 -3.54
CA ILE A 358 -5.09 -11.75 -3.63
C ILE A 358 -5.34 -11.48 -5.11
N GLN A 359 -6.61 -11.49 -5.53
CA GLN A 359 -6.99 -11.33 -6.94
C GLN A 359 -8.33 -10.59 -7.15
N GLY A 360 -8.75 -10.48 -8.41
CA GLY A 360 -10.07 -9.97 -8.80
C GLY A 360 -10.29 -8.51 -8.46
N GLN A 361 -9.30 -7.64 -8.69
CA GLN A 361 -9.35 -6.21 -8.36
C GLN A 361 -9.51 -5.91 -6.86
N SER A 362 -9.11 -6.86 -6.00
CA SER A 362 -9.03 -6.65 -4.55
C SER A 362 -8.16 -5.45 -4.21
N SER A 363 -8.57 -4.66 -3.22
CA SER A 363 -7.80 -3.47 -2.83
C SER A 363 -7.89 -3.07 -1.37
N TYR A 364 -6.87 -2.35 -0.88
CA TYR A 364 -6.75 -1.98 0.54
C TYR A 364 -6.74 -3.24 1.43
N ILE A 365 -5.86 -4.18 1.09
CA ILE A 365 -5.68 -5.45 1.81
C ILE A 365 -4.42 -5.34 2.67
N THR A 366 -4.53 -5.66 3.96
CA THR A 366 -3.37 -5.69 4.87
C THR A 366 -3.21 -7.09 5.44
N LEU A 367 -2.05 -7.70 5.18
CA LEU A 367 -1.60 -8.94 5.76
C LEU A 367 -0.51 -8.60 6.78
N LYS A 368 -0.76 -8.82 8.08
CA LYS A 368 0.20 -8.41 9.12
C LYS A 368 0.41 -9.46 10.22
N ASN A 369 1.62 -9.49 10.76
CA ASN A 369 2.02 -10.38 11.87
C ASN A 369 1.77 -11.87 11.56
N LEU A 370 1.82 -12.28 10.30
CA LEU A 370 1.48 -13.64 9.88
C LEU A 370 2.68 -14.57 10.05
N THR A 371 2.41 -15.87 10.01
CA THR A 371 3.45 -16.91 9.88
C THR A 371 2.96 -17.91 8.84
N LEU A 372 3.52 -17.81 7.63
CA LEU A 372 3.04 -18.51 6.45
C LEU A 372 4.14 -19.43 5.95
N SER A 373 3.87 -20.73 5.93
CA SER A 373 4.88 -21.70 5.48
C SER A 373 4.34 -22.97 4.86
N ASP A 374 5.19 -23.68 4.11
CA ASP A 374 4.86 -25.01 3.57
C ASP A 374 3.67 -24.93 2.60
N ALA A 375 3.85 -24.16 1.53
CA ALA A 375 2.88 -24.07 0.43
C ALA A 375 2.84 -25.37 -0.39
N GLY A 376 1.71 -25.65 -1.04
CA GLY A 376 1.54 -26.86 -1.84
C GLY A 376 2.22 -26.80 -3.21
N THR A 377 2.10 -27.86 -4.02
CA THR A 377 2.65 -27.90 -5.38
C THR A 377 2.17 -26.70 -6.20
N ASP A 378 3.08 -26.08 -6.94
CA ASP A 378 2.84 -24.86 -7.73
C ASP A 378 2.25 -23.66 -6.93
N GLY A 379 2.30 -23.68 -5.59
CA GLY A 379 1.79 -22.61 -4.73
C GLY A 379 2.85 -21.65 -4.18
N ASP A 380 2.64 -20.35 -4.37
CA ASP A 380 3.38 -19.29 -3.66
C ASP A 380 3.01 -19.21 -2.18
N VAL A 381 3.84 -18.55 -1.37
CA VAL A 381 3.42 -18.18 -0.01
C VAL A 381 2.40 -17.02 -0.07
N ILE A 382 2.63 -15.99 -0.89
CA ILE A 382 1.66 -14.94 -1.20
C ILE A 382 1.69 -14.64 -2.70
N SER A 383 0.55 -14.77 -3.37
CA SER A 383 0.34 -14.28 -4.74
C SER A 383 -0.51 -13.01 -4.73
N ILE A 384 -0.07 -11.97 -5.43
CA ILE A 384 -0.74 -10.67 -5.55
C ILE A 384 -0.94 -10.36 -7.04
N HIS A 385 -2.14 -10.64 -7.54
CA HIS A 385 -2.46 -10.56 -8.96
C HIS A 385 -3.60 -9.57 -9.24
N GLN A 386 -3.43 -8.65 -10.20
CA GLN A 386 -4.49 -7.70 -10.60
C GLN A 386 -5.13 -6.95 -9.41
N ALA A 387 -4.29 -6.56 -8.43
CA ALA A 387 -4.71 -6.00 -7.15
C ALA A 387 -4.04 -4.64 -6.88
N SER A 388 -4.60 -3.85 -5.95
CA SER A 388 -4.01 -2.54 -5.61
C SER A 388 -4.05 -2.18 -4.13
N TYR A 389 -3.09 -1.38 -3.66
CA TYR A 389 -3.01 -0.98 -2.24
C TYR A 389 -2.95 -2.19 -1.31
N VAL A 390 -2.00 -3.10 -1.57
CA VAL A 390 -1.76 -4.30 -0.74
C VAL A 390 -0.55 -4.04 0.15
N THR A 391 -0.66 -4.35 1.44
CA THR A 391 0.45 -4.29 2.40
C THR A 391 0.68 -5.66 3.02
N VAL A 392 1.90 -6.17 2.93
CA VAL A 392 2.38 -7.36 3.67
C VAL A 392 3.43 -6.90 4.65
N GLU A 393 3.13 -6.98 5.95
CA GLU A 393 4.05 -6.48 6.97
C GLU A 393 4.26 -7.37 8.19
N ASN A 394 5.43 -7.18 8.81
CA ASN A 394 5.81 -7.79 10.08
C ASN A 394 5.66 -9.34 10.12
N SER A 395 5.72 -10.01 8.97
CA SER A 395 5.35 -11.42 8.83
C SER A 395 6.58 -12.32 8.64
N ASP A 396 6.39 -13.60 8.90
CA ASP A 396 7.36 -14.69 8.70
C ASP A 396 6.86 -15.55 7.54
N LEU A 397 7.67 -15.65 6.47
CA LEU A 397 7.30 -16.19 5.17
C LEU A 397 8.37 -17.21 4.75
N ALA A 398 8.00 -18.48 4.62
CA ALA A 398 8.97 -19.53 4.33
C ALA A 398 8.45 -20.68 3.46
N ARG A 399 9.37 -21.40 2.81
CA ARG A 399 9.10 -22.70 2.15
C ARG A 399 7.90 -22.66 1.17
N PRO A 400 8.08 -22.02 0.01
CA PRO A 400 7.08 -22.01 -1.05
C PRO A 400 6.98 -23.39 -1.73
N GLY A 401 6.00 -23.53 -2.60
CA GLY A 401 5.69 -24.76 -3.32
C GLY A 401 6.83 -25.21 -4.23
N ARG A 402 6.99 -26.52 -4.36
CA ARG A 402 7.81 -27.09 -5.45
C ARG A 402 6.99 -27.01 -6.74
N ARG A 403 7.63 -26.64 -7.86
CA ARG A 403 6.96 -26.69 -9.15
C ARG A 403 6.72 -28.15 -9.60
N SER A 404 5.62 -28.37 -10.32
CA SER A 404 5.29 -29.65 -10.93
C SER A 404 6.17 -29.94 -12.15
N ASP A 405 6.37 -28.94 -13.02
CA ASP A 405 7.47 -28.91 -13.97
C ASP A 405 8.76 -28.49 -13.26
N THR A 406 9.88 -29.12 -13.60
CA THR A 406 11.20 -28.87 -12.99
C THR A 406 12.28 -28.66 -14.03
N THR A 407 11.91 -28.40 -15.28
CA THR A 407 12.85 -28.16 -16.39
C THR A 407 13.59 -26.84 -16.22
N ASP A 408 12.92 -25.79 -15.74
CA ASP A 408 13.52 -24.52 -15.30
C ASP A 408 12.87 -24.04 -14.00
N ASN A 409 13.68 -23.53 -13.05
CA ASN A 409 13.25 -23.04 -11.72
C ASN A 409 12.28 -24.00 -10.97
N GLY A 410 12.82 -24.97 -10.22
CA GLY A 410 12.02 -26.00 -9.54
C GLY A 410 11.14 -25.56 -8.35
N TRP A 411 11.00 -24.26 -8.05
CA TRP A 411 10.24 -23.76 -6.90
C TRP A 411 9.48 -22.47 -7.19
N GLN A 412 8.34 -22.31 -6.54
CA GLN A 412 7.59 -21.06 -6.52
C GLN A 412 8.21 -20.03 -5.56
N GLU A 413 7.62 -18.85 -5.57
CA GLU A 413 8.07 -17.65 -4.89
C GLU A 413 7.44 -17.53 -3.47
N LEU A 414 8.10 -16.82 -2.55
CA LEU A 414 7.43 -16.43 -1.29
C LEU A 414 6.41 -15.32 -1.57
N ILE A 415 6.75 -14.40 -2.48
CA ILE A 415 5.88 -13.29 -2.86
C ILE A 415 5.94 -13.11 -4.38
N ASP A 416 4.85 -13.41 -5.07
CA ASP A 416 4.68 -13.05 -6.48
C ASP A 416 3.73 -11.85 -6.63
N ILE A 417 4.13 -10.88 -7.46
CA ILE A 417 3.40 -9.62 -7.69
C ILE A 417 3.30 -9.40 -9.19
N VAL A 418 2.09 -9.55 -9.75
CA VAL A 418 1.84 -9.50 -11.19
C VAL A 418 0.64 -8.60 -11.50
N ASP A 419 0.84 -7.65 -12.44
CA ASP A 419 -0.14 -6.61 -12.81
C ASP A 419 -0.81 -5.92 -11.60
N ALA A 420 -0.01 -5.57 -10.60
CA ALA A 420 -0.46 -4.96 -9.35
C ALA A 420 0.07 -3.53 -9.19
N SER A 421 -0.62 -2.72 -8.37
CA SER A 421 -0.20 -1.34 -8.11
C SER A 421 -0.20 -0.99 -6.61
N GLN A 422 0.71 -0.09 -6.20
CA GLN A 422 0.75 0.39 -4.81
C GLN A 422 0.92 -0.75 -3.78
N VAL A 423 1.86 -1.66 -4.02
CA VAL A 423 2.15 -2.80 -3.14
C VAL A 423 3.31 -2.46 -2.20
N VAL A 424 3.15 -2.74 -0.91
CA VAL A 424 4.18 -2.53 0.12
C VAL A 424 4.48 -3.84 0.84
N ILE A 425 5.70 -4.33 0.68
CA ILE A 425 6.20 -5.53 1.35
C ILE A 425 7.26 -5.08 2.36
N ARG A 426 6.97 -5.11 3.67
CA ARG A 426 7.88 -4.52 4.65
C ARG A 426 8.08 -5.28 5.96
N ARG A 427 9.30 -5.24 6.51
CA ARG A 427 9.62 -5.81 7.85
C ARG A 427 9.26 -7.28 7.98
N ASN A 428 9.34 -8.02 6.89
CA ASN A 428 9.12 -9.45 6.86
C ASN A 428 10.47 -10.18 7.02
N TRP A 429 10.42 -11.37 7.61
CA TRP A 429 11.49 -12.36 7.52
C TRP A 429 11.09 -13.34 6.42
N MET A 430 11.93 -13.47 5.41
CA MET A 430 11.73 -14.29 4.23
C MET A 430 12.84 -15.33 4.16
N HIS A 431 12.51 -16.61 4.35
CA HIS A 431 13.54 -17.64 4.49
C HIS A 431 13.16 -19.02 3.92
N ASP A 432 14.14 -19.93 3.84
CA ASP A 432 14.01 -21.29 3.29
C ASP A 432 13.35 -21.35 1.90
N PHE A 433 13.50 -20.33 1.06
CA PHE A 433 12.89 -20.31 -0.27
C PHE A 433 13.66 -21.15 -1.28
N GLY A 434 13.03 -21.43 -2.40
CA GLY A 434 13.65 -22.19 -3.48
C GLY A 434 14.61 -21.34 -4.28
N ASN A 435 14.17 -20.95 -5.48
CA ASN A 435 14.94 -20.17 -6.43
C ASN A 435 14.91 -18.67 -6.06
N THR A 436 13.92 -17.89 -6.46
CA THR A 436 13.81 -16.47 -6.02
C THR A 436 12.87 -16.33 -4.83
N ALA A 437 13.14 -15.39 -3.93
CA ALA A 437 12.28 -15.11 -2.78
C ALA A 437 10.98 -14.40 -3.23
N GLY A 438 11.07 -13.52 -4.22
CA GLY A 438 9.91 -12.85 -4.76
C GLY A 438 10.20 -12.04 -6.01
N SER A 439 9.11 -11.65 -6.68
CA SER A 439 9.16 -10.97 -7.97
C SER A 439 8.13 -9.85 -8.11
N ILE A 440 8.46 -8.89 -8.98
CA ILE A 440 7.59 -7.78 -9.38
C ILE A 440 7.50 -7.81 -10.90
N ARG A 441 6.38 -8.23 -11.50
CA ARG A 441 6.26 -8.41 -12.96
C ARG A 441 4.94 -7.90 -13.53
N GLY A 442 4.72 -8.09 -14.82
CA GLY A 442 3.43 -7.83 -15.47
C GLY A 442 3.07 -6.35 -15.51
N GLY A 443 4.06 -5.47 -15.58
CA GLY A 443 3.89 -4.02 -15.55
C GLY A 443 3.47 -3.46 -14.20
N SER A 444 3.73 -4.19 -13.11
CA SER A 444 3.40 -3.75 -11.75
C SER A 444 4.07 -2.40 -11.42
N GLU A 445 3.34 -1.51 -10.76
CA GLU A 445 3.74 -0.12 -10.55
C GLU A 445 3.68 0.35 -9.09
N TYR A 446 4.60 1.23 -8.71
CA TYR A 446 4.69 1.81 -7.35
C TYR A 446 4.85 0.74 -6.25
N VAL A 447 5.70 -0.26 -6.51
CA VAL A 447 5.97 -1.35 -5.57
C VAL A 447 7.15 -1.00 -4.65
N ARG A 448 6.99 -1.24 -3.35
CA ARG A 448 7.97 -0.90 -2.32
C ARG A 448 8.33 -2.14 -1.50
N ILE A 449 9.58 -2.56 -1.59
CA ILE A 449 10.15 -3.66 -0.81
C ILE A 449 11.06 -3.04 0.24
N GLU A 450 10.62 -2.99 1.49
CA GLU A 450 11.21 -2.14 2.54
C GLU A 450 11.59 -2.89 3.82
N GLN A 451 12.84 -2.77 4.26
CA GLN A 451 13.26 -3.24 5.59
C GLN A 451 12.96 -4.74 5.84
N ASN A 452 13.06 -5.60 4.82
CA ASN A 452 12.89 -7.05 4.97
C ASN A 452 14.25 -7.72 5.24
N PHE A 453 14.23 -8.92 5.84
CA PHE A 453 15.39 -9.80 5.91
C PHE A 453 15.13 -11.00 4.99
N ILE A 454 15.96 -11.20 3.98
CA ILE A 454 15.77 -12.18 2.91
C ILE A 454 17.04 -13.05 2.82
N ASP A 455 16.92 -14.34 3.13
CA ASP A 455 18.05 -15.27 3.33
C ASP A 455 17.62 -16.73 3.10
N GLY A 456 18.57 -17.67 2.99
CA GLY A 456 18.24 -19.09 2.87
C GLY A 456 17.71 -19.51 1.51
N GLN A 457 18.22 -18.90 0.44
CA GLN A 457 18.08 -19.39 -0.93
C GLN A 457 18.65 -20.82 -1.03
N ARG A 458 17.94 -21.76 -1.67
CA ARG A 458 18.39 -23.16 -1.72
C ARG A 458 19.49 -23.38 -2.76
N ALA A 459 20.30 -24.42 -2.52
CA ALA A 459 21.26 -24.92 -3.50
C ALA A 459 20.55 -25.37 -4.79
N GLY A 460 21.17 -25.11 -5.94
CA GLY A 460 20.57 -25.36 -7.26
C GLY A 460 19.66 -24.26 -7.78
N SER A 461 19.63 -23.09 -7.12
CA SER A 461 19.01 -21.88 -7.65
C SER A 461 19.82 -21.29 -8.82
N VAL A 462 19.15 -20.61 -9.74
CA VAL A 462 19.70 -20.02 -10.98
C VAL A 462 19.24 -18.57 -11.23
N ASP A 463 18.28 -18.09 -10.43
CA ASP A 463 17.88 -16.68 -10.40
C ASP A 463 18.34 -16.00 -9.10
N PRO A 464 18.54 -14.67 -9.11
CA PRO A 464 18.85 -13.90 -7.92
C PRO A 464 17.79 -13.99 -6.82
N VAL A 465 18.19 -13.66 -5.59
CA VAL A 465 17.32 -13.67 -4.40
C VAL A 465 16.03 -12.88 -4.59
N TRP A 466 16.01 -11.79 -5.38
CA TRP A 466 14.78 -11.06 -5.70
C TRP A 466 14.78 -10.54 -7.14
N SER A 467 13.63 -10.58 -7.81
CA SER A 467 13.46 -10.05 -9.18
C SER A 467 12.63 -8.77 -9.23
N ILE A 468 13.14 -7.74 -9.90
CA ILE A 468 12.40 -6.54 -10.29
C ILE A 468 12.24 -6.59 -11.81
N GLY A 469 11.05 -6.96 -12.24
CA GLY A 469 10.73 -7.43 -13.59
C GLY A 469 10.75 -8.96 -13.69
N GLY A 470 10.55 -9.49 -14.90
CA GLY A 470 10.73 -10.91 -15.21
C GLY A 470 10.15 -11.29 -16.58
N TRP A 471 9.98 -12.58 -16.84
CA TRP A 471 9.06 -13.02 -17.89
C TRP A 471 7.65 -13.14 -17.30
N THR A 472 6.65 -12.62 -18.02
CA THR A 472 5.22 -12.69 -17.68
C THR A 472 4.39 -13.15 -18.88
N ASP A 473 3.46 -14.09 -18.67
CA ASP A 473 2.50 -14.48 -19.71
C ASP A 473 1.55 -13.30 -19.99
N GLY A 474 1.39 -12.94 -21.27
CA GLY A 474 0.43 -11.92 -21.68
C GLY A 474 -1.03 -12.26 -21.34
N SER A 475 -1.35 -13.55 -21.12
CA SER A 475 -2.71 -13.99 -20.76
C SER A 475 -3.17 -13.52 -19.37
N VAL A 476 -2.24 -13.24 -18.46
CA VAL A 476 -2.56 -12.81 -17.09
C VAL A 476 -2.65 -11.28 -16.94
N LEU A 477 -2.29 -10.52 -17.97
CA LEU A 477 -2.26 -9.05 -17.93
C LEU A 477 -3.62 -8.42 -18.27
N THR A 478 -4.02 -7.39 -17.53
CA THR A 478 -5.19 -6.56 -17.88
C THR A 478 -4.92 -5.56 -19.00
N ARG A 479 -3.65 -5.35 -19.36
CA ARG A 479 -3.19 -4.37 -20.36
C ARG A 479 -1.83 -4.76 -20.96
N PRO A 480 -1.49 -4.29 -22.17
CA PRO A 480 -0.11 -4.31 -22.67
C PRO A 480 0.83 -3.52 -21.75
N ILE A 481 2.09 -3.95 -21.69
CA ILE A 481 3.11 -3.39 -20.79
C ILE A 481 4.38 -2.99 -21.55
N ALA A 482 4.87 -1.79 -21.24
CA ALA A 482 6.14 -1.27 -21.76
C ALA A 482 7.34 -1.89 -21.02
N TYR A 483 7.19 -2.01 -19.71
CA TYR A 483 8.15 -2.52 -18.74
C TYR A 483 7.44 -3.54 -17.84
N GLU A 484 8.20 -4.46 -17.24
CA GLU A 484 7.70 -5.47 -16.32
C GLU A 484 7.48 -4.93 -14.91
N ALA A 485 8.29 -3.95 -14.51
CA ALA A 485 8.20 -3.26 -13.23
C ALA A 485 8.48 -1.77 -13.42
N VAL A 486 7.69 -0.91 -12.77
CA VAL A 486 7.73 0.56 -12.93
C VAL A 486 7.70 1.22 -11.55
N GLU A 487 8.46 2.31 -11.34
CA GLU A 487 8.43 3.10 -10.10
C GLU A 487 8.70 2.26 -8.84
N THR A 488 9.70 1.38 -8.90
CA THR A 488 10.02 0.44 -7.81
C THR A 488 11.02 1.01 -6.82
N LEU A 489 10.78 0.83 -5.52
CA LEU A 489 11.74 1.08 -4.45
C LEU A 489 12.11 -0.21 -3.74
N PHE A 490 13.41 -0.55 -3.73
CA PHE A 490 13.98 -1.61 -2.93
C PHE A 490 14.89 -0.96 -1.86
N GLU A 491 14.40 -0.84 -0.62
CA GLU A 491 15.05 -0.01 0.42
C GLU A 491 15.25 -0.68 1.78
N GLY A 492 16.45 -0.54 2.35
CA GLY A 492 16.72 -0.91 3.75
C GLY A 492 16.69 -2.41 4.03
N ASN A 493 16.58 -3.25 3.00
CA ASN A 493 16.52 -4.70 3.14
C ASN A 493 17.90 -5.29 3.47
N VAL A 494 17.91 -6.44 4.11
CA VAL A 494 19.06 -7.35 4.16
C VAL A 494 18.80 -8.46 3.15
N VAL A 495 19.70 -8.61 2.18
CA VAL A 495 19.76 -9.71 1.21
C VAL A 495 21.01 -10.50 1.56
N ALA A 496 20.85 -11.67 2.16
CA ALA A 496 21.94 -12.49 2.67
C ALA A 496 22.03 -13.85 1.96
N HIS A 497 23.25 -14.37 1.85
CA HIS A 497 23.58 -15.73 1.38
C HIS A 497 22.90 -16.15 0.07
N GLY A 498 22.71 -15.21 -0.86
CA GLY A 498 22.24 -15.54 -2.20
C GLY A 498 23.19 -16.54 -2.86
N ILE A 499 22.64 -17.65 -3.33
CA ILE A 499 23.34 -18.71 -4.07
C ILE A 499 23.59 -18.29 -5.52
N SER A 500 22.64 -17.59 -6.16
CA SER A 500 22.72 -17.18 -7.57
C SER A 500 22.46 -15.67 -7.78
N GLY A 501 23.12 -14.84 -6.99
CA GLY A 501 23.06 -13.38 -7.09
C GLY A 501 22.06 -12.70 -6.16
N GLY A 502 22.12 -11.36 -6.13
CA GLY A 502 21.32 -10.53 -5.21
C GLY A 502 19.98 -10.09 -5.80
N LEU A 503 20.02 -9.21 -6.80
CA LEU A 503 18.85 -8.70 -7.51
C LEU A 503 18.91 -8.98 -9.01
N ALA A 504 17.76 -9.30 -9.61
CA ALA A 504 17.56 -9.20 -11.06
C ALA A 504 16.78 -7.92 -11.42
N LEU A 505 17.16 -7.28 -12.53
CA LEU A 505 16.49 -6.13 -13.14
C LEU A 505 16.09 -6.51 -14.58
N MET A 506 14.85 -6.93 -14.76
CA MET A 506 14.39 -7.65 -15.96
C MET A 506 13.30 -6.86 -16.69
N GLY A 507 13.70 -5.83 -17.44
CA GLY A 507 12.75 -4.92 -18.08
C GLY A 507 12.13 -3.92 -17.10
N ALA A 508 12.94 -3.33 -16.20
CA ALA A 508 12.48 -2.42 -15.16
C ALA A 508 12.68 -0.94 -15.51
N ASN A 509 11.76 -0.07 -15.10
CA ASN A 509 11.85 1.38 -15.28
C ASN A 509 11.78 2.16 -13.95
N ASN A 510 12.59 3.22 -13.85
CA ASN A 510 12.66 4.14 -12.71
C ASN A 510 12.78 3.43 -11.35
N THR A 511 13.74 2.50 -11.26
CA THR A 511 13.94 1.66 -10.07
C THR A 511 15.03 2.23 -9.17
N THR A 512 14.74 2.35 -7.88
CA THR A 512 15.70 2.81 -6.87
C THR A 512 16.03 1.69 -5.88
N ILE A 513 17.29 1.27 -5.86
CA ILE A 513 17.87 0.32 -4.91
C ILE A 513 18.72 1.14 -3.95
N GLN A 514 18.27 1.33 -2.70
CA GLN A 514 19.00 2.19 -1.77
C GLN A 514 19.02 1.72 -0.31
N ARG A 515 20.12 2.00 0.40
CA ARG A 515 20.29 1.69 1.83
C ARG A 515 20.16 0.20 2.20
N ASN A 516 20.28 -0.71 1.23
CA ASN A 516 20.24 -2.16 1.49
C ASN A 516 21.60 -2.69 1.95
N LEU A 517 21.60 -3.85 2.61
CA LEU A 517 22.78 -4.67 2.88
C LEU A 517 22.72 -5.94 2.02
N PHE A 518 23.71 -6.12 1.16
CA PHE A 518 24.01 -7.39 0.49
C PHE A 518 25.13 -8.07 1.26
N LEU A 519 24.89 -9.26 1.82
CA LEU A 519 25.81 -9.96 2.71
C LEU A 519 26.09 -11.38 2.21
N ASN A 520 27.36 -11.67 1.89
CA ASN A 520 27.83 -13.02 1.54
C ASN A 520 27.06 -13.67 0.37
N THR A 521 26.52 -12.85 -0.52
CA THR A 521 25.89 -13.29 -1.77
C THR A 521 26.95 -13.74 -2.77
N ASN A 522 26.74 -14.90 -3.38
CA ASN A 522 27.51 -15.46 -4.48
C ASN A 522 26.98 -14.92 -5.82
N GLU A 523 27.78 -15.07 -6.88
CA GLU A 523 27.46 -14.58 -8.23
C GLU A 523 27.10 -13.07 -8.23
N VAL A 524 26.63 -12.53 -9.34
CA VAL A 524 26.55 -11.07 -9.49
C VAL A 524 25.50 -10.47 -8.54
N LEU A 525 25.88 -9.40 -7.84
CA LEU A 525 25.03 -8.79 -6.80
C LEU A 525 23.80 -8.07 -7.37
N VAL A 526 23.91 -7.43 -8.54
CA VAL A 526 22.79 -6.85 -9.30
C VAL A 526 22.92 -7.19 -10.79
N GLN A 527 21.93 -7.84 -11.38
CA GLN A 527 21.99 -8.35 -12.75
C GLN A 527 20.91 -7.71 -13.62
N ALA A 528 21.29 -7.06 -14.72
CA ALA A 528 20.34 -6.71 -15.77
C ALA A 528 20.14 -7.92 -16.71
N ARG A 529 18.92 -8.44 -16.78
CA ARG A 529 18.53 -9.58 -17.64
C ARG A 529 17.34 -9.19 -18.53
N ALA A 530 16.95 -10.05 -19.46
CA ALA A 530 15.79 -9.83 -20.31
C ALA A 530 14.46 -10.00 -19.56
N GLY A 531 13.58 -9.00 -19.63
CA GLY A 531 12.13 -9.16 -19.43
C GLY A 531 11.38 -9.11 -20.76
N ASN A 532 10.06 -9.33 -20.80
CA ASN A 532 9.31 -9.38 -22.07
C ASN A 532 8.40 -8.18 -22.40
N GLY A 533 8.37 -7.14 -21.57
CA GLY A 533 7.75 -5.84 -21.89
C GLY A 533 8.27 -5.19 -23.18
N SER A 534 7.42 -4.40 -23.86
CA SER A 534 7.65 -3.99 -25.25
C SER A 534 8.86 -3.08 -25.48
N GLU A 535 9.39 -2.42 -24.45
CA GLU A 535 10.56 -1.54 -24.56
C GLU A 535 11.90 -2.30 -24.58
N GLN A 536 11.89 -3.60 -24.23
CA GLN A 536 13.02 -4.53 -24.31
C GLN A 536 14.34 -3.99 -23.70
N ARG A 537 14.23 -3.24 -22.60
CA ARG A 537 15.35 -2.64 -21.86
C ARG A 537 15.00 -2.41 -20.39
N THR A 538 16.03 -2.16 -19.58
CA THR A 538 15.92 -1.62 -18.22
C THR A 538 16.44 -0.17 -18.24
N GLU A 539 15.70 0.80 -17.71
CA GLU A 539 16.16 2.21 -17.68
C GLU A 539 15.82 3.00 -16.41
N ASP A 540 16.62 4.04 -16.12
CA ASP A 540 16.53 4.92 -14.95
C ASP A 540 16.75 4.21 -13.59
N VAL A 541 17.80 3.38 -13.52
CA VAL A 541 18.18 2.64 -12.31
C VAL A 541 19.06 3.49 -11.40
N ARG A 542 18.79 3.45 -10.08
CA ARG A 542 19.60 4.15 -9.07
C ARG A 542 20.09 3.19 -7.99
N LEU A 543 21.40 3.01 -7.86
CA LEU A 543 22.05 2.20 -6.82
C LEU A 543 22.75 3.14 -5.83
N VAL A 544 22.09 3.47 -4.71
CA VAL A 544 22.52 4.58 -3.85
C VAL A 544 22.64 4.18 -2.37
N ASN A 545 23.76 4.49 -1.73
CA ASN A 545 23.99 4.24 -0.30
C ASN A 545 23.79 2.78 0.17
N ASN A 546 23.93 1.79 -0.71
CA ASN A 546 23.89 0.36 -0.32
C ASN A 546 25.21 -0.08 0.32
N ARG A 547 25.20 -1.22 0.99
CA ARG A 547 26.38 -1.87 1.56
C ARG A 547 26.51 -3.25 0.92
N PHE A 548 27.58 -3.47 0.18
CA PHE A 548 27.94 -4.75 -0.39
C PHE A 548 29.07 -5.33 0.46
N VAL A 549 28.83 -6.48 1.09
CA VAL A 549 29.72 -7.09 2.08
C VAL A 549 29.94 -8.54 1.74
N ASP A 550 31.20 -8.93 1.62
CA ASP A 550 31.61 -10.32 1.64
C ASP A 550 32.66 -10.53 2.75
N THR A 551 32.25 -11.23 3.80
CA THR A 551 33.11 -11.56 4.96
C THR A 551 34.07 -12.70 4.67
N ARG A 552 33.93 -13.36 3.50
CA ARG A 552 34.64 -14.58 3.09
C ARG A 552 35.81 -14.26 2.15
N SER A 553 36.03 -12.98 1.86
CA SER A 553 37.02 -12.45 0.92
C SER A 553 36.79 -12.90 -0.53
N ARG A 554 35.52 -13.10 -0.93
CA ARG A 554 35.08 -13.61 -2.24
C ARG A 554 34.00 -12.75 -2.90
N MET A 555 34.02 -11.43 -2.68
CA MET A 555 33.08 -10.51 -3.30
C MET A 555 33.04 -10.71 -4.83
N PRO A 556 31.88 -11.04 -5.40
CA PRO A 556 31.68 -11.20 -6.84
C PRO A 556 31.44 -9.85 -7.53
N ASN A 557 31.29 -9.86 -8.86
CA ASN A 557 30.98 -8.65 -9.62
C ASN A 557 29.72 -7.97 -9.06
N VAL A 558 29.82 -6.65 -8.88
CA VAL A 558 28.75 -5.87 -8.23
C VAL A 558 27.55 -5.70 -9.15
N CYS A 559 27.78 -5.46 -10.45
CA CYS A 559 26.71 -5.32 -11.42
C CYS A 559 27.14 -5.80 -12.82
N GLU A 560 26.27 -6.56 -13.48
CA GLU A 560 26.51 -7.19 -14.80
C GLU A 560 25.28 -7.00 -15.71
N VAL A 561 25.51 -6.92 -17.02
CA VAL A 561 24.45 -6.80 -18.05
C VAL A 561 24.46 -8.05 -18.92
N GLN A 562 23.52 -8.95 -18.66
CA GLN A 562 23.46 -10.27 -19.31
C GLN A 562 22.55 -10.30 -20.54
N ALA A 563 21.48 -9.51 -20.54
CA ALA A 563 20.60 -9.34 -21.68
C ALA A 563 19.77 -8.06 -21.60
N HIS A 564 19.32 -7.59 -22.77
CA HIS A 564 18.63 -6.32 -22.99
C HIS A 564 19.49 -5.08 -22.67
N GLU A 565 19.06 -3.92 -23.16
CA GLU A 565 19.81 -2.68 -22.95
C GLU A 565 19.63 -2.17 -21.51
N LEU A 566 20.70 -1.68 -20.89
CA LEU A 566 20.66 -0.97 -19.61
C LEU A 566 20.97 0.51 -19.84
N ARG A 567 19.98 1.40 -19.65
CA ARG A 567 20.14 2.85 -19.82
C ARG A 567 20.05 3.60 -18.49
N THR A 568 20.78 4.71 -18.39
CA THR A 568 20.71 5.67 -17.27
C THR A 568 20.86 5.00 -15.90
N VAL A 569 22.08 4.57 -15.58
CA VAL A 569 22.43 4.08 -14.24
C VAL A 569 23.04 5.22 -13.42
N VAL A 570 22.51 5.46 -12.22
CA VAL A 570 23.06 6.43 -11.25
C VAL A 570 23.55 5.69 -10.01
N VAL A 571 24.84 5.82 -9.72
CA VAL A 571 25.54 5.08 -8.65
C VAL A 571 26.24 6.10 -7.75
N SER A 572 26.05 6.02 -6.43
CA SER A 572 26.67 6.95 -5.46
C SER A 572 26.56 6.49 -4.00
N GLY A 573 27.63 6.69 -3.23
CA GLY A 573 27.66 6.57 -1.77
C GLY A 573 27.54 5.14 -1.22
N ASN A 574 27.64 4.14 -2.08
CA ASN A 574 27.66 2.74 -1.68
C ASN A 574 28.98 2.39 -0.98
N ARG A 575 28.94 1.33 -0.18
CA ARG A 575 30.08 0.85 0.60
C ARG A 575 30.37 -0.60 0.23
N TYR A 576 31.65 -0.93 0.08
CA TYR A 576 32.11 -2.21 -0.43
C TYR A 576 33.16 -2.78 0.51
N TRP A 577 32.87 -3.90 1.18
CA TRP A 577 33.87 -4.54 2.05
C TRP A 577 34.03 -6.02 1.70
N ASN A 578 35.19 -6.37 1.13
CA ASN A 578 35.57 -7.72 0.74
C ASN A 578 36.62 -8.32 1.71
N ASN A 579 36.40 -8.15 3.01
CA ASN A 579 37.25 -8.66 4.09
C ASN A 579 38.78 -8.57 3.82
N GLY A 580 39.26 -7.34 3.60
CA GLY A 580 40.69 -7.04 3.40
C GLY A 580 41.26 -7.36 2.02
N VAL A 581 40.49 -7.98 1.12
CA VAL A 581 40.84 -8.19 -0.29
C VAL A 581 40.28 -7.03 -1.13
N GLY A 582 40.86 -6.80 -2.31
CA GLY A 582 40.40 -5.79 -3.26
C GLY A 582 38.94 -6.00 -3.67
N ILE A 583 38.25 -4.91 -3.97
CA ILE A 583 36.91 -4.92 -4.56
C ILE A 583 37.05 -5.19 -6.06
N PRO A 584 36.19 -6.04 -6.68
CA PRO A 584 36.15 -6.18 -8.13
C PRO A 584 36.06 -4.84 -8.84
N ALA A 585 36.98 -4.59 -9.78
CA ALA A 585 37.05 -3.33 -10.52
C ALA A 585 36.05 -3.30 -11.69
N GLU A 586 35.67 -4.46 -12.22
CA GLU A 586 34.80 -4.60 -13.38
C GLU A 586 33.32 -4.52 -12.97
N SER A 587 32.55 -3.76 -13.75
CA SER A 587 31.10 -3.83 -13.80
C SER A 587 30.61 -3.35 -15.16
N ASP A 588 29.82 -4.20 -15.82
CA ASP A 588 29.27 -3.91 -17.15
C ASP A 588 28.16 -2.85 -17.12
N CYS A 589 27.75 -2.44 -15.92
CA CYS A 589 26.76 -1.40 -15.68
C CYS A 589 27.33 0.03 -15.78
N GLY A 590 28.56 0.19 -16.27
CA GLY A 590 29.15 1.50 -16.62
C GLY A 590 29.80 2.27 -15.47
N PHE A 591 30.20 1.60 -14.39
CA PHE A 591 30.90 2.20 -13.25
C PHE A 591 31.97 1.26 -12.69
N VAL A 592 32.88 1.79 -11.85
CA VAL A 592 33.86 0.99 -11.11
C VAL A 592 33.49 1.06 -9.62
N PRO A 593 33.13 -0.05 -8.95
CA PRO A 593 32.60 -0.03 -7.59
C PRO A 593 33.47 0.71 -6.57
N SER A 594 34.78 0.50 -6.59
CA SER A 594 35.73 1.13 -5.67
C SER A 594 36.07 2.60 -6.00
N ALA A 595 35.53 3.15 -7.10
CA ALA A 595 35.86 4.48 -7.60
C ALA A 595 34.63 5.36 -7.92
N GLU A 596 33.42 4.96 -7.48
CA GLU A 596 32.24 5.84 -7.58
C GLU A 596 32.31 7.04 -6.61
N SER A 597 31.42 8.02 -6.81
CA SER A 597 31.32 9.16 -5.88
C SER A 597 30.95 8.70 -4.48
N ASP A 598 31.75 9.12 -3.51
CA ASP A 598 31.58 8.82 -2.08
C ASP A 598 31.68 7.33 -1.73
N ALA A 599 32.30 6.53 -2.62
CA ALA A 599 32.64 5.13 -2.37
C ALA A 599 33.44 4.96 -1.07
N ARG A 600 33.17 3.86 -0.36
CA ARG A 600 33.83 3.54 0.91
C ARG A 600 34.19 2.07 1.01
N THR A 601 35.41 1.78 1.45
CA THR A 601 35.97 0.41 1.47
C THR A 601 36.42 -0.07 2.84
N GLU A 602 36.14 0.70 3.91
CA GLU A 602 36.46 0.29 5.27
C GLU A 602 35.67 -0.95 5.76
N ASN A 603 36.20 -1.62 6.77
CA ASN A 603 35.47 -2.65 7.50
C ASN A 603 34.23 -2.02 8.17
N LEU A 604 33.05 -2.50 7.78
CA LEU A 604 31.76 -1.97 8.25
C LEU A 604 31.31 -2.53 9.61
N GLY A 605 32.11 -3.40 10.24
CA GLY A 605 31.78 -4.06 11.51
C GLY A 605 30.63 -5.07 11.39
N ILE A 606 30.34 -5.54 10.17
CA ILE A 606 29.24 -6.45 9.88
C ILE A 606 29.71 -7.89 10.06
N SER A 607 29.11 -8.57 11.02
CA SER A 607 29.28 -10.01 11.29
C SER A 607 28.32 -10.83 10.42
N ASP A 608 28.80 -11.95 9.89
CA ASP A 608 27.94 -13.01 9.38
C ASP A 608 27.22 -13.70 10.55
N ASN A 609 25.88 -13.58 10.59
CA ASN A 609 25.00 -14.16 11.62
C ASN A 609 23.62 -14.41 11.01
N ILE A 610 23.26 -15.68 10.82
CA ILE A 610 21.93 -16.09 10.37
C ILE A 610 20.94 -15.98 11.55
N PRO A 611 19.83 -15.23 11.43
CA PRO A 611 18.83 -15.14 12.48
C PRO A 611 18.03 -16.44 12.61
N VAL A 612 17.67 -16.79 13.86
CA VAL A 612 16.87 -17.99 14.18
C VAL A 612 15.43 -17.67 14.61
N SER A 613 15.03 -16.41 14.53
CA SER A 613 13.64 -15.96 14.73
C SER A 613 13.37 -14.66 13.98
N TYR A 614 12.09 -14.34 13.80
CA TYR A 614 11.62 -13.08 13.24
C TYR A 614 12.20 -11.86 13.99
N GLU A 615 12.22 -11.88 15.32
CA GLU A 615 12.76 -10.80 16.16
C GLU A 615 14.26 -10.62 15.94
N ALA A 616 15.01 -11.73 15.85
CA ALA A 616 16.44 -11.69 15.55
C ALA A 616 16.70 -11.09 14.15
N ALA A 617 15.91 -11.48 13.15
CA ALA A 617 16.00 -10.92 11.80
C ALA A 617 15.71 -9.40 11.78
N MET A 618 14.68 -8.95 12.52
CA MET A 618 14.35 -7.54 12.63
C MET A 618 15.38 -6.72 13.43
N VAL A 619 16.15 -7.34 14.34
CA VAL A 619 17.30 -6.70 14.98
C VAL A 619 18.44 -6.46 13.99
N VAL A 620 18.65 -7.34 13.00
CA VAL A 620 19.64 -7.10 11.93
C VAL A 620 19.17 -6.00 10.98
N VAL A 621 17.90 -6.03 10.55
CA VAL A 621 17.28 -4.94 9.77
C VAL A 621 17.32 -3.61 10.53
N GLY A 622 17.17 -3.60 11.85
CA GLY A 622 17.29 -2.38 12.66
C GLY A 622 18.69 -1.75 12.66
N ARG A 623 19.70 -2.44 12.10
CA ARG A 623 21.10 -1.98 11.97
C ARG A 623 21.48 -1.60 10.53
N THR A 624 20.60 -1.80 9.53
CA THR A 624 20.83 -1.31 8.16
C THR A 624 20.60 0.19 8.04
#